data_AF-A0A811UCI2-F1
#
_entry.id   AF-A0A811UCI2-F1
#
_cell.length_a   1.000
_cell.length_b   1.000
_cell.length_c   1.000
_cell.angle_alpha   90.00
_cell.angle_beta   90.00
_cell.angle_gamma   90.00
#
_symmetry.space_group_name_H-M   'P 1'
#
loop_
_entity.id
_entity.type
_entity.pdbx_description
1 polymer ?
#
loop_
_entity_poly.entity_id
_entity_poly.type
_entity_poly.pdbx_seq_one_letter_code
_entity_poly.pdbx_strand_id
1 'polypeptide(L)' 'MESTASVNDETECRINFPLGEIRGRQCKSIYDHAYFSFEGIPYAQPPLGELRFRAQNL' A
#
# COMPACT_ATOMS: atom_id res chain seq x y z
N MET A 1 24.31 -6.22 -32.64
CA MET A 1 24.22 -5.16 -31.61
C MET A 1 22.75 -4.98 -31.34
N GLU A 2 22.20 -5.63 -30.33
CA GLU A 2 20.76 -5.52 -30.08
C GLU A 2 20.44 -5.49 -28.61
N SER A 3 19.53 -4.56 -28.33
CA SER A 3 18.72 -4.40 -27.12
C SER A 3 19.43 -3.90 -25.88
N THR A 4 19.58 -2.58 -25.81
CA THR A 4 19.39 -1.86 -24.55
C THR A 4 17.91 -1.97 -24.18
N ALA A 5 17.54 -3.00 -23.41
CA ALA A 5 16.28 -2.99 -22.68
C ALA A 5 16.35 -1.82 -21.69
N SER A 6 15.61 -0.76 -21.99
CA SER A 6 15.39 0.39 -21.13
C SER A 6 14.88 -0.09 -19.78
N VAL A 7 15.64 0.28 -18.75
CA VAL A 7 15.42 0.06 -17.34
C VAL A 7 14.05 0.62 -16.90
N ASN A 8 13.26 -0.26 -16.27
CA ASN A 8 12.19 -0.06 -15.28
C ASN A 8 10.90 0.68 -15.68
N ASP A 9 9.81 -0.07 -15.93
CA ASP A 9 8.44 0.49 -15.79
C ASP A 9 7.34 -0.57 -15.49
N GLU A 10 7.59 -1.50 -14.57
CA GLU A 10 6.58 -2.49 -14.10
C GLU A 10 6.13 -2.26 -12.64
N THR A 11 6.43 -1.10 -12.05
CA THR A 11 6.42 -0.88 -10.59
C THR A 11 5.26 -0.02 -10.06
N GLU A 12 4.12 0.05 -10.74
CA GLU A 12 2.98 0.85 -10.26
C GLU A 12 1.95 -0.02 -9.51
N CYS A 13 2.10 -0.10 -8.19
CA CYS A 13 1.19 -0.82 -7.30
C CYS A 13 0.16 0.16 -6.71
N ARG A 14 -0.87 0.51 -7.48
CA ARG A 14 -1.95 1.41 -7.04
C ARG A 14 -3.28 0.66 -7.02
N ILE A 15 -4.09 0.90 -5.98
CA ILE A 15 -5.44 0.35 -5.87
C ILE A 15 -6.43 1.46 -5.52
N ASN A 16 -7.63 1.38 -6.09
CA ASN A 16 -8.72 2.30 -5.76
C ASN A 16 -9.52 1.74 -4.58
N PHE A 17 -9.69 2.57 -3.55
CA PHE A 17 -10.52 2.30 -2.38
C PHE A 17 -11.66 3.34 -2.30
N PRO A 18 -12.75 3.05 -1.57
CA PRO A 18 -13.85 4.02 -1.40
C PRO A 18 -13.42 5.37 -0.83
N LEU A 19 -12.31 5.38 -0.06
CA LEU A 19 -11.76 6.57 0.60
C LEU A 19 -10.61 7.23 -0.18
N GLY A 20 -10.23 6.70 -1.34
CA GLY A 20 -9.15 7.24 -2.16
C GLY A 20 -8.23 6.17 -2.76
N GLU A 21 -7.15 6.61 -3.39
CA GLU A 21 -6.15 5.73 -3.98
C GLU A 21 -5.09 5.34 -2.92
N ILE A 22 -4.69 4.08 -2.93
CA ILE A 22 -3.61 3.57 -2.07
C ILE A 22 -2.47 3.11 -2.97
N ARG A 23 -1.27 3.62 -2.66
CA ARG A 23 -0.02 3.17 -3.27
C ARG A 23 0.66 2.14 -2.37
N GLY A 24 0.83 0.94 -2.90
CA GLY A 24 1.60 -0.15 -2.29
C GLY A 24 3.03 -0.21 -2.82
N ARG A 25 3.71 -1.30 -2.45
CA ARG A 25 5.06 -1.64 -2.91
C ARG A 25 5.14 -3.11 -3.29
N GLN A 26 5.97 -3.44 -4.28
CA GLN A 26 6.36 -4.82 -4.53
C GLN A 26 7.49 -5.22 -3.57
N CYS A 27 7.33 -6.38 -2.95
CA CYS A 27 8.26 -6.95 -1.99
C CYS A 27 8.61 -8.38 -2.38
N LYS A 28 9.65 -8.92 -1.76
CA LYS A 28 10.03 -10.34 -1.85
C LYS A 28 9.97 -10.97 -0.47
N SER A 29 9.44 -12.18 -0.41
CA SER A 29 9.44 -12.98 0.81
C SER A 29 10.84 -13.54 1.10
N ILE A 30 11.02 -14.15 2.27
CA ILE A 30 12.27 -14.86 2.62
C ILE A 30 12.57 -16.05 1.70
N TYR A 31 11.59 -16.50 0.91
CA TYR A 31 11.71 -17.57 -0.08
C TYR A 31 11.72 -17.02 -1.51
N ASP A 32 12.08 -15.74 -1.69
CA ASP A 32 12.14 -15.04 -2.99
C ASP A 32 10.81 -14.95 -3.77
N HIS A 33 9.67 -15.19 -3.11
CA HIS A 33 8.36 -15.00 -3.75
C HIS A 33 8.00 -13.51 -3.79
N ALA A 34 7.70 -12.99 -4.98
CA ALA A 34 7.23 -11.63 -5.15
C ALA A 34 5.78 -11.48 -4.65
N TYR A 35 5.49 -10.38 -3.96
CA TYR A 35 4.14 -10.02 -3.51
C TYR A 35 3.98 -8.49 -3.42
N PHE A 36 2.74 -8.02 -3.33
CA PHE A 36 2.44 -6.61 -3.11
C PHE A 36 2.09 -6.36 -1.64
N SER A 37 2.71 -5.36 -1.01
CA SER A 37 2.43 -4.93 0.35
C SER A 37 1.76 -3.56 0.36
N PHE A 38 0.65 -3.45 1.09
CA PHE A 38 -0.03 -2.18 1.38
C PHE A 38 -0.15 -2.06 2.90
N GLU A 39 0.52 -1.05 3.46
CA GLU A 39 0.68 -0.88 4.90
C GLU A 39 0.17 0.50 5.33
N GLY A 40 -0.29 0.61 6.59
CA GLY A 40 -0.73 1.89 7.15
C GLY A 40 -2.04 2.43 6.55
N ILE A 41 -2.86 1.59 5.92
CA ILE A 41 -4.16 2.01 5.36
C ILE A 41 -5.07 2.46 6.51
N PRO A 42 -5.52 3.73 6.53
CA PRO A 42 -6.46 4.21 7.53
C PRO A 42 -7.81 3.50 7.37
N TYR A 43 -8.30 2.87 8.43
CA TYR A 43 -9.59 2.17 8.44
C TYR A 43 -10.63 2.86 9.34
N ALA A 44 -10.19 3.81 10.17
CA ALA A 44 -11.04 4.56 11.08
C ALA A 44 -10.35 5.87 11.46
N GLN A 45 -11.10 6.77 12.09
CA GLN A 45 -10.56 8.04 12.57
C GLN A 45 -9.58 7.81 13.73
N PRO A 46 -8.39 8.46 13.74
CA PRO A 46 -7.43 8.31 14.83
C PRO A 46 -8.08 8.62 16.20
N PRO A 47 -7.94 7.73 17.21
CA PRO A 47 -8.57 7.89 18.53
C PRO A 47 -7.83 8.90 19.42
N LEU A 48 -7.73 10.13 18.94
CA LEU A 48 -7.05 11.25 19.61
C LEU A 48 -8.07 12.19 20.28
N GLY A 49 -7.65 12.91 21.32
CA GLY A 49 -8.50 13.87 22.04
C GLY A 49 -9.77 13.22 22.59
N GLU A 50 -10.93 13.83 22.29
CA GLU A 50 -12.27 13.36 22.71
C GLU A 50 -12.66 11.99 22.14
N LEU A 51 -11.99 11.54 21.08
CA LEU A 51 -12.20 10.20 20.50
C LEU A 51 -11.46 9.11 21.28
N ARG A 52 -10.53 9.50 22.17
CA ARG A 52 -9.85 8.53 23.03
C ARG A 52 -10.89 7.88 23.95
N PHE A 53 -10.81 6.56 24.08
CA PHE A 53 -11.74 5.74 24.86
C PHE A 53 -13.19 5.71 24.34
N ARG A 54 -13.46 6.21 23.12
CA ARG A 54 -14.75 6.02 22.44
C ARG A 54 -14.71 4.79 21.54
N ALA A 55 -15.87 4.16 21.33
CA ALA A 55 -16.02 3.16 20.29
C ALA A 55 -15.68 3.79 18.93
N GLN A 56 -14.87 3.10 18.14
CA GLN A 56 -14.50 3.55 16.80
C GLN A 56 -15.75 3.52 15.92
N ASN A 57 -16.00 4.61 15.20
CA ASN A 57 -16.98 4.61 14.12
C ASN A 57 -16.32 3.91 12.93
N LEU A 58 -16.83 2.72 12.60
CA LEU A 58 -16.50 1.97 11.38
C LEU A 58 -17.35 2.45 10.21
#